data_AF-A0A7C5DMD9-F1
#
_entry.id   AF-A0A7C5DMD9-F1
#
_cell.length_a   1.000
_cell.length_b   1.000
_cell.length_c   1.000
_cell.angle_alpha   90.00
_cell.angle_beta   90.00
_cell.angle_gamma   90.00
#
_symmetry.space_group_name_H-M   'P 1'
#
loop_
_entity.id
_entity.type
_entity.pdbx_description
1 polymer ?
#
loop_
_entity_poly.entity_id
_entity_poly.type
_entity_poly.pdbx_seq_one_letter_code
_entity_poly.pdbx_strand_id
1 'polypeptide(L)'
;MKNIATAISNLDGTHIVEKLHQKKDYFIDVDGHSYKIAEEDIFISIKDKEGFTFEAKKDLYVALDTTLTPELIEEGLARELVNKIQFTRKEKGLAIMDRIKIFFVGNNEITSVFNKYKDYIYAETLANSHHRVKESHEDMIKWDINEREVYLTVEKRK
;
A
#
# COMPACT_ATOMS: atom_id res chain seq x y z
N MET A 1 4.62 13.27 -42.73
CA MET A 1 4.54 13.26 -41.25
C MET A 1 3.82 12.03 -40.69
N LYS A 2 2.59 11.68 -41.12
CA LYS A 2 1.88 10.48 -40.61
C LYS A 2 2.65 9.15 -40.73
N ASN A 3 3.41 8.95 -41.81
CA ASN A 3 4.12 7.68 -42.05
C ASN A 3 5.35 7.48 -41.14
N ILE A 4 6.03 8.56 -40.76
CA ILE A 4 7.19 8.52 -39.86
C ILE A 4 6.77 8.16 -38.43
N ALA A 5 5.71 8.79 -37.92
CA ALA A 5 5.19 8.47 -36.58
C ALA A 5 4.72 7.01 -36.47
N THR A 6 4.10 6.47 -37.52
CA THR A 6 3.69 5.06 -37.58
C THR A 6 4.90 4.12 -37.65
N ALA A 7 5.92 4.46 -38.45
CA ALA A 7 7.16 3.69 -38.50
C ALA A 7 7.83 3.64 -37.12
N ILE A 8 7.94 4.79 -36.43
CA ILE A 8 8.52 4.88 -35.08
C ILE A 8 7.72 4.07 -34.05
N SER A 9 6.39 4.11 -34.10
CA SER A 9 5.52 3.42 -33.14
C SER A 9 5.63 1.88 -33.19
N ASN A 10 6.11 1.33 -34.31
CA ASN A 10 6.27 -0.11 -34.51
C ASN A 10 7.69 -0.61 -34.22
N LEU A 11 8.62 0.27 -33.83
CA LEU A 11 9.99 -0.11 -33.53
C LEU A 11 10.14 -0.53 -32.06
N ASP A 12 11.13 -1.40 -31.80
CA ASP A 12 11.56 -1.71 -30.45
C ASP A 12 12.40 -0.55 -29.88
N GLY A 13 11.76 0.24 -29.01
CA GLY A 13 12.40 1.39 -28.36
C GLY A 13 13.65 1.02 -27.56
N THR A 14 13.71 -0.18 -26.98
CA THR A 14 14.86 -0.65 -26.19
C THR A 14 16.09 -0.80 -27.08
N HIS A 15 15.92 -1.46 -28.23
CA HIS A 15 16.98 -1.69 -29.20
C HIS A 15 17.50 -0.38 -29.82
N ILE A 16 16.61 0.59 -30.05
CA ILE A 16 16.98 1.91 -30.58
C ILE A 16 17.82 2.68 -29.57
N VAL A 17 17.38 2.74 -28.30
CA VAL A 17 18.11 3.43 -27.23
C VAL A 17 19.50 2.82 -27.05
N GLU A 18 19.62 1.48 -27.04
CA GLU A 18 20.92 0.80 -26.97
C GLU A 18 21.86 1.16 -28.13
N LYS A 19 21.36 1.22 -29.37
CA LYS A 19 22.17 1.58 -30.54
C LYS A 19 22.62 3.05 -30.52
N LEU A 20 21.75 3.95 -30.10
CA LEU A 20 22.06 5.38 -30.01
C LEU A 20 23.09 5.65 -28.90
N HIS A 21 22.97 5.00 -27.73
CA HIS A 21 23.98 5.10 -26.66
C HIS A 21 25.38 4.60 -27.08
N GLN A 22 25.45 3.66 -28.03
CA GLN A 22 26.73 3.23 -28.63
C GLN A 22 27.29 4.23 -29.65
N LYS A 23 26.71 5.44 -29.77
CA LYS A 23 27.03 6.46 -30.77
C LYS A 23 26.96 5.95 -32.21
N LYS A 24 26.06 5.01 -32.48
CA LYS A 24 25.79 4.54 -33.84
C LYS A 24 24.57 5.27 -34.38
N ASP A 25 24.69 5.76 -35.62
CA ASP A 25 23.57 6.33 -36.35
C ASP A 25 22.50 5.26 -36.56
N TYR A 26 21.25 5.57 -36.17
CA TYR A 26 20.10 4.72 -36.45
C TYR A 26 19.31 5.30 -37.61
N PHE A 27 19.00 4.46 -38.60
CA PHE A 27 18.25 4.87 -39.79
C PHE A 27 16.91 4.13 -39.86
N ILE A 28 15.84 4.86 -40.16
CA ILE A 28 14.54 4.29 -40.47
C ILE A 28 14.24 4.46 -41.97
N ASP A 29 13.65 3.45 -42.59
CA ASP A 29 13.11 3.55 -43.94
C ASP A 29 11.63 3.91 -43.85
N VAL A 30 11.25 5.00 -44.52
CA VAL A 30 9.86 5.41 -44.67
C VAL A 30 9.61 5.75 -46.13
N ASP A 31 8.73 5.00 -46.77
CA ASP A 31 8.37 5.15 -48.19
C ASP A 31 9.60 5.15 -49.11
N GLY A 32 10.59 4.28 -48.85
CA GLY A 32 11.82 4.14 -49.64
C GLY A 32 12.85 5.24 -49.42
N HIS A 33 12.63 6.11 -48.42
CA HIS A 33 13.57 7.16 -48.02
C HIS A 33 14.15 6.84 -46.65
N SER A 34 15.48 6.92 -46.55
CA SER A 34 16.20 6.68 -45.30
C SER A 34 16.32 7.98 -44.50
N TYR A 35 15.84 7.95 -43.25
CA TYR A 35 15.94 9.07 -42.32
C TYR A 35 16.80 8.68 -41.13
N LYS A 36 17.78 9.53 -40.81
CA LYS A 36 18.61 9.39 -39.61
C LYS A 36 17.82 9.85 -38.39
N ILE A 37 17.91 9.09 -37.30
CA ILE A 37 17.45 9.48 -35.97
C ILE A 37 18.68 9.70 -35.10
N ALA A 38 18.81 10.90 -34.53
CA ALA A 38 19.84 11.21 -33.54
C ALA A 38 19.29 11.08 -32.11
N GLU A 39 20.18 11.02 -31.13
CA GLU A 39 19.82 10.98 -29.71
C GLU A 39 18.99 12.21 -29.28
N GLU A 40 19.30 13.37 -29.86
CA GLU A 40 18.59 14.64 -29.66
C GLU A 40 17.16 14.66 -30.26
N ASP A 41 16.83 13.71 -31.14
CA ASP A 41 15.50 13.60 -31.75
C ASP A 41 14.52 12.74 -30.91
N ILE A 42 14.98 12.12 -29.81
CA ILE A 42 14.18 11.17 -29.02
C ILE A 42 13.99 11.68 -27.59
N PHE A 43 12.74 11.60 -27.11
CA PHE A 43 12.42 11.74 -25.70
C PHE A 43 12.18 10.36 -25.08
N ILE A 44 13.08 9.93 -24.19
CA ILE A 44 12.93 8.68 -23.44
C ILE A 44 12.10 8.98 -22.20
N SER A 45 10.95 8.33 -22.07
CA SER A 45 10.17 8.34 -20.84
C SER A 45 10.00 6.93 -20.30
N ILE A 46 9.98 6.83 -18.97
CA ILE A 46 9.67 5.60 -18.27
C ILE A 46 8.15 5.46 -18.29
N LYS A 47 7.68 4.32 -18.81
CA LYS A 47 6.26 3.98 -18.77
C LYS A 47 6.00 3.22 -17.47
N ASP A 48 5.02 3.68 -16.70
CA ASP A 48 4.64 3.06 -15.44
C ASP A 48 4.32 1.57 -15.64
N LYS A 49 4.90 0.72 -14.78
CA LYS A 49 4.54 -0.69 -14.70
C LYS A 49 3.36 -0.82 -13.75
N GLU A 50 2.33 -1.58 -14.14
CA GLU A 50 1.20 -1.88 -13.23
C GLU A 50 1.71 -2.39 -11.88
N GLY A 51 1.11 -1.89 -10.80
CA GLY A 51 1.50 -2.20 -9.42
C GLY A 51 2.57 -1.28 -8.82
N PHE A 52 3.18 -0.39 -9.61
CA PHE A 52 4.17 0.57 -9.12
C PHE A 52 3.70 2.02 -9.26
N THR A 53 3.92 2.82 -8.22
CA THR A 53 3.89 4.29 -8.31
C THR A 53 5.31 4.78 -8.57
N PHE A 54 5.47 5.62 -9.58
CA PHE A 54 6.76 6.17 -9.97
C PHE A 54 6.80 7.67 -9.73
N GLU A 55 7.85 8.14 -9.06
CA GLU A 55 8.13 9.57 -8.92
C GLU A 55 9.57 9.85 -9.34
N ALA A 56 9.74 10.87 -10.19
CA ALA A 56 11.03 11.29 -10.71
C ALA A 56 11.33 12.74 -10.32
N LYS A 57 12.52 13.00 -9.80
CA LYS A 57 13.03 14.34 -9.53
C LYS A 57 14.47 14.48 -10.03
N LYS A 58 14.64 15.18 -11.16
CA LYS A 58 15.91 15.27 -11.90
C LYS A 58 16.41 13.86 -12.23
N ASP A 59 17.53 13.47 -11.63
CA ASP A 59 18.20 12.19 -11.85
C ASP A 59 17.86 11.13 -10.78
N LEU A 60 16.93 11.46 -9.86
CA LEU A 60 16.45 10.53 -8.84
C LEU A 60 15.10 9.95 -9.24
N TYR A 61 15.01 8.63 -9.20
CA TYR A 61 13.80 7.87 -9.51
C TYR A 61 13.43 7.00 -8.32
N VAL A 62 12.18 7.10 -7.86
CA VAL A 62 11.62 6.26 -6.79
C VAL A 62 10.46 5.48 -7.37
N ALA A 63 10.53 4.16 -7.26
CA ALA A 63 9.41 3.28 -7.58
C ALA A 63 8.93 2.63 -6.28
N LEU A 64 7.67 2.85 -5.93
CA LEU A 64 7.01 2.20 -4.80
C LEU A 64 6.13 1.07 -5.32
N ASP A 65 6.41 -0.16 -4.88
CA ASP A 65 5.51 -1.29 -5.07
C ASP A 65 4.27 -1.10 -4.19
N THR A 66 3.12 -1.00 -4.84
CA THR A 66 1.81 -0.81 -4.19
C THR A 66 1.02 -2.10 -4.06
N THR A 67 1.62 -3.24 -4.42
CA THR A 67 0.99 -4.54 -4.33
C THR A 67 0.81 -4.92 -2.86
N LEU A 68 -0.45 -4.95 -2.41
CA LEU A 68 -0.78 -5.39 -1.06
C LEU A 68 -0.73 -6.91 -0.97
N THR A 69 0.20 -7.43 -0.17
CA THR A 69 0.21 -8.85 0.19
C THR A 69 -0.82 -9.11 1.29
N PRO A 70 -1.30 -10.36 1.46
CA PRO A 70 -2.18 -10.72 2.56
C PRO A 70 -1.63 -10.32 3.94
N GLU A 71 -0.32 -10.46 4.15
CA GLU A 71 0.34 -10.07 5.39
C GLU A 71 0.28 -8.56 5.65
N LEU A 72 0.49 -7.74 4.61
CA LEU A 72 0.38 -6.28 4.71
C LEU A 72 -1.05 -5.84 5.03
N ILE A 73 -2.05 -6.52 4.48
CA ILE A 73 -3.46 -6.26 4.78
C ILE A 73 -3.74 -6.56 6.26
N GLU A 74 -3.32 -7.73 6.75
CA GLU A 74 -3.52 -8.09 8.16
C GLU A 74 -2.76 -7.17 9.13
N GLU A 75 -1.53 -6.75 8.78
CA GLU A 75 -0.77 -5.78 9.56
C GLU A 75 -1.50 -4.42 9.59
N GLY A 76 -2.05 -3.97 8.46
CA GLY A 76 -2.89 -2.79 8.37
C GLY A 76 -4.11 -2.87 9.29
N LEU A 77 -4.79 -4.01 9.30
CA LEU A 77 -5.91 -4.28 10.22
C LEU A 77 -5.46 -4.23 11.69
N ALA A 78 -4.29 -4.77 12.02
CA ALA A 78 -3.75 -4.72 13.38
C ALA A 78 -3.46 -3.28 13.83
N ARG A 79 -2.90 -2.45 12.94
CA ARG A 79 -2.67 -1.01 13.22
C ARG A 79 -3.98 -0.26 13.45
N GLU A 80 -5.00 -0.54 12.64
CA GLU A 80 -6.31 0.08 12.80
C GLU A 80 -7.00 -0.39 14.09
N LEU A 81 -6.87 -1.66 14.46
CA LEU A 81 -7.34 -2.16 15.76
C LEU A 81 -6.69 -1.41 16.93
N VAL A 82 -5.36 -1.23 16.90
CA VAL A 82 -4.65 -0.45 17.92
C VAL A 82 -5.24 0.96 18.02
N ASN A 83 -5.44 1.62 16.88
CA ASN A 83 -6.06 2.95 16.82
C ASN A 83 -7.43 2.95 17.51
N LYS A 84 -8.33 2.03 17.14
CA LYS A 84 -9.69 1.97 17.70
C LYS A 84 -9.72 1.57 19.18
N ILE A 85 -8.80 0.72 19.64
CA ILE A 85 -8.66 0.37 21.06
C ILE A 85 -8.26 1.60 21.87
N GLN A 86 -7.31 2.39 21.38
CA GLN A 86 -6.87 3.61 22.08
C GLN A 86 -7.96 4.69 22.10
N PHE A 87 -8.75 4.83 21.02
CA PHE A 87 -9.94 5.66 21.04
C PHE A 87 -10.96 5.16 22.07
N THR A 88 -11.30 3.88 22.04
CA THR A 88 -12.24 3.25 22.98
C THR A 88 -11.80 3.47 24.43
N ARG A 89 -10.51 3.36 24.72
CA ARG A 89 -9.90 3.66 26.02
C ARG A 89 -10.15 5.10 26.46
N LYS A 90 -9.93 6.05 25.56
CA LYS A 90 -10.15 7.48 25.83
C LYS A 90 -11.63 7.76 26.13
N GLU A 91 -12.54 7.18 25.36
CA GLU A 91 -13.98 7.29 25.57
C GLU A 91 -14.42 6.66 26.91
N LYS A 92 -13.75 5.60 27.36
CA LYS A 92 -13.94 5.00 28.69
C LYS A 92 -13.26 5.77 29.83
N GLY A 93 -12.59 6.89 29.54
CA GLY A 93 -11.94 7.74 30.55
C GLY A 93 -10.75 7.07 31.26
N LEU A 94 -10.14 6.05 30.64
CA LEU A 94 -8.99 5.36 31.23
C LEU A 94 -7.69 6.14 31.00
N ALA A 95 -6.83 6.21 32.02
CA ALA A 95 -5.54 6.90 31.91
C ALA A 95 -4.60 6.15 30.97
N ILE A 96 -3.69 6.85 30.27
CA ILE A 96 -2.79 6.25 29.26
C ILE A 96 -1.82 5.19 29.80
N MET A 97 -1.57 5.19 31.11
CA MET A 97 -0.68 4.23 31.79
C MET A 97 -1.42 3.00 32.32
N ASP A 98 -2.76 3.02 32.32
CA ASP A 98 -3.55 1.90 32.80
C ASP A 98 -3.36 0.65 31.92
N ARG A 99 -3.24 -0.50 32.56
CA ARG A 99 -3.30 -1.78 31.85
C ARG A 99 -4.75 -2.18 31.63
N ILE A 100 -5.04 -2.71 30.45
CA ILE A 100 -6.43 -2.98 30.03
C ILE A 100 -6.66 -4.43 29.61
N LYS A 101 -7.92 -4.84 29.65
CA LYS A 101 -8.45 -6.01 28.95
C LYS A 101 -9.33 -5.54 27.81
N ILE A 102 -9.16 -6.18 26.64
CA ILE A 102 -9.93 -5.85 25.44
C ILE A 102 -11.06 -6.86 25.31
N PHE A 103 -12.27 -6.39 25.03
CA PHE A 103 -13.40 -7.22 24.65
C PHE A 103 -13.91 -6.77 23.31
N PHE A 104 -14.19 -7.72 22.42
CA PHE A 104 -14.61 -7.40 21.06
C PHE A 104 -15.67 -8.34 20.49
N VAL A 105 -16.51 -7.81 19.62
CA VAL A 105 -17.33 -8.58 18.67
C VAL A 105 -16.80 -8.28 17.28
N GLY A 106 -16.53 -9.32 16.51
CA GLY A 106 -16.05 -9.19 15.14
C GLY A 106 -16.12 -10.54 14.41
N ASN A 107 -15.80 -10.52 13.12
CA ASN A 107 -15.74 -11.72 12.29
C ASN A 107 -14.48 -12.57 12.63
N ASN A 108 -14.33 -13.70 11.93
CA ASN A 108 -13.20 -14.61 12.15
C ASN A 108 -11.85 -13.99 11.72
N GLU A 109 -11.86 -13.08 10.75
CA GLU A 109 -10.67 -12.39 10.29
C GLU A 109 -10.11 -11.45 11.37
N ILE A 110 -10.97 -10.63 12.00
CA ILE A 110 -10.58 -9.80 13.15
C ILE A 110 -10.04 -10.66 14.30
N THR A 111 -10.68 -11.81 14.53
CA THR A 111 -10.20 -12.77 15.54
C THR A 111 -8.81 -13.31 15.18
N SER A 112 -8.56 -13.62 13.90
CA SER A 112 -7.25 -14.06 13.42
C SER A 112 -6.18 -12.98 13.61
N VAL A 113 -6.50 -11.73 13.25
CA VAL A 113 -5.60 -10.58 13.40
C VAL A 113 -5.25 -10.35 14.88
N PHE A 114 -6.23 -10.38 15.79
CA PHE A 114 -5.97 -10.28 17.23
C PHE A 114 -5.01 -11.35 17.73
N ASN A 115 -5.15 -12.59 17.24
CA ASN A 115 -4.29 -13.70 17.65
C ASN A 115 -2.89 -13.60 17.06
N LYS A 116 -2.78 -13.30 15.77
CA LYS A 116 -1.51 -13.21 15.02
C LYS A 116 -0.66 -12.02 15.47
N TYR A 117 -1.30 -10.87 15.73
CA TYR A 117 -0.63 -9.61 16.08
C TYR A 117 -0.79 -9.23 17.57
N LYS A 118 -1.11 -10.21 18.43
CA LYS A 118 -1.38 -9.97 19.86
C LYS A 118 -0.25 -9.18 20.55
N ASP A 119 1.00 -9.50 20.24
CA ASP A 119 2.16 -8.92 20.94
C ASP A 119 2.32 -7.44 20.59
N TYR A 120 2.13 -7.12 19.31
CA TYR A 120 2.08 -5.73 18.82
C TYR A 120 0.91 -4.97 19.45
N ILE A 121 -0.31 -5.52 19.37
CA ILE A 121 -1.51 -4.87 19.92
C ILE A 121 -1.35 -4.62 21.42
N TYR A 122 -0.81 -5.58 22.18
CA TYR A 122 -0.62 -5.45 23.62
C TYR A 122 0.45 -4.44 23.98
N ALA A 123 1.56 -4.40 23.24
CA ALA A 123 2.62 -3.41 23.44
C ALA A 123 2.10 -1.99 23.23
N GLU A 124 1.37 -1.75 22.14
CA GLU A 124 0.88 -0.41 21.77
C GLU A 124 -0.29 0.07 22.63
N THR A 125 -1.08 -0.83 23.22
CA THR A 125 -2.30 -0.48 23.97
C THR A 125 -2.19 -0.69 25.48
N LEU A 126 -1.08 -1.24 25.97
CA LEU A 126 -0.91 -1.74 27.35
C LEU A 126 -1.95 -2.80 27.75
N ALA A 127 -2.49 -3.52 26.77
CA ALA A 127 -3.41 -4.62 27.03
C ALA A 127 -2.69 -5.85 27.57
N ASN A 128 -3.43 -6.69 28.29
CA ASN A 128 -2.93 -7.98 28.79
C ASN A 128 -3.69 -9.17 28.22
N SER A 129 -4.93 -8.97 27.81
CA SER A 129 -5.78 -9.99 27.23
C SER A 129 -6.77 -9.38 26.25
N HIS A 130 -7.20 -10.19 25.29
CA HIS A 130 -8.35 -9.92 24.44
C HIS A 130 -9.35 -11.07 24.56
N HIS A 131 -10.64 -10.74 24.49
CA HIS A 131 -11.72 -11.71 24.58
C HIS A 131 -12.77 -11.42 23.52
N ARG A 132 -13.05 -12.41 22.67
CA ARG A 132 -14.18 -12.33 21.75
C ARG A 132 -15.47 -12.63 22.52
N VAL A 133 -16.45 -11.73 22.44
CA VAL A 133 -17.80 -11.93 22.96
C VAL A 133 -18.76 -12.22 21.80
N LYS A 134 -19.86 -12.93 22.08
CA LYS A 134 -20.79 -13.40 21.04
C LYS A 134 -21.65 -12.28 20.48
N GLU A 135 -22.12 -11.40 21.35
CA GLU A 135 -23.04 -10.32 21.05
C GLU A 135 -22.51 -9.02 21.64
N SER A 136 -22.80 -7.90 20.99
CA SER A 136 -22.46 -6.59 21.52
C SER A 136 -23.41 -6.22 22.65
N HIS A 137 -22.93 -5.39 23.56
CA HIS A 137 -23.72 -4.86 24.66
C HIS A 137 -23.50 -3.34 24.77
N GLU A 138 -24.32 -2.66 25.57
CA GLU A 138 -24.40 -1.19 25.66
C GLU A 138 -23.05 -0.52 25.89
N ASP A 139 -22.17 -1.17 26.67
CA ASP A 139 -20.83 -0.67 26.95
C ASP A 139 -19.82 -0.76 25.79
N MET A 140 -20.17 -1.35 24.64
CA MET A 140 -19.27 -1.48 23.49
C MET A 140 -19.50 -0.37 22.45
N ILE A 141 -18.40 0.16 21.94
CA ILE A 141 -18.38 1.17 20.88
C ILE A 141 -18.24 0.47 19.53
N LYS A 142 -19.11 0.82 18.59
CA LYS A 142 -19.05 0.33 17.21
C LYS A 142 -17.98 1.08 16.42
N TRP A 143 -17.13 0.33 15.74
CA TRP A 143 -16.11 0.83 14.83
C TRP A 143 -16.23 0.17 13.46
N ASP A 144 -15.88 0.94 12.43
CA ASP A 144 -15.57 0.42 11.10
C ASP A 144 -14.05 0.28 11.00
N ILE A 145 -13.59 -0.94 10.72
CA ILE A 145 -12.18 -1.29 10.54
C ILE A 145 -12.03 -1.87 9.14
N ASN A 146 -11.76 -1.00 8.16
CA ASN A 146 -11.65 -1.35 6.74
C ASN A 146 -12.87 -2.13 6.25
N GLU A 147 -14.07 -1.56 6.35
CA GLU A 147 -15.36 -2.14 5.94
C GLU A 147 -15.83 -3.32 6.81
N ARG A 148 -15.20 -3.50 7.98
CA ARG A 148 -15.57 -4.55 8.95
C ARG A 148 -16.12 -3.90 10.19
N GLU A 149 -17.35 -4.28 10.52
CA GLU A 149 -17.99 -3.86 11.75
C GLU A 149 -17.40 -4.61 12.94
N VAL A 150 -16.83 -3.85 13.87
CA VAL A 150 -16.24 -4.37 15.11
C VAL A 150 -16.77 -3.57 16.30
N TYR A 151 -17.29 -4.26 17.31
CA TYR A 151 -17.66 -3.63 18.58
C TYR A 151 -16.50 -3.82 19.55
N LEU A 152 -16.05 -2.75 20.20
CA LEU A 152 -14.94 -2.76 21.15
C LEU A 152 -15.35 -2.16 22.48
N THR A 153 -14.90 -2.78 23.57
CA THR A 153 -14.83 -2.14 24.87
C THR A 153 -13.52 -2.53 25.56
N VAL A 154 -13.11 -1.72 26.53
CA VAL A 154 -11.91 -1.97 27.32
C VAL A 154 -12.22 -1.80 28.79
N GLU A 155 -11.61 -2.66 29.60
CA GLU A 155 -11.73 -2.60 31.06
C GLU A 155 -10.37 -2.42 31.70
N LYS A 156 -10.29 -1.55 32.71
CA LYS A 156 -9.08 -1.42 33.52
C LYS A 156 -8.83 -2.70 34.29
N ARG A 157 -7.61 -3.19 34.23
CA ARG A 157 -7.15 -4.28 35.08
C ARG A 157 -7.03 -3.77 36.52
N LYS A 158 -7.72 -4.43 37.46
CA LYS A 158 -7.52 -4.25 38.91
C LYS A 158 -6.18 -4.81 39.35
#